data_AF-A0A0F9Q495-F1
#
_entry.id   AF-A0A0F9Q495-F1
#
_cell.length_a   1.000
_cell.length_b   1.000
_cell.length_c   1.000
_cell.angle_alpha   90.00
_cell.angle_beta   90.00
_cell.angle_gamma   90.00
#
_symmetry.space_group_name_H-M   'P 1'
#
loop_
_entity.id
_entity.type
_entity.pdbx_description
1 polymer ?
#
loop_
_entity_poly.entity_id
_entity_poly.type
_entity_poly.pdbx_seq_one_letter_code
_entity_poly.pdbx_strand_id
1 'polypeptide(L)'
;MAEVENIQYGNIWTGERAGSATAVQLAARKCRMVMFVAPNGNASDVYLGGSGVTVAAGTTTTTAGYELQPGAQTPWIPCFNLNQFYIICDASDDDILWMAVE
;
A
#
# COMPACT_ATOMS: atom_id res chain seq x y z
N MET A 1 8.25 45.29 -3.17
CA MET A 1 8.50 43.93 -3.68
C MET A 1 7.73 42.99 -2.79
N ALA A 2 6.77 42.23 -3.33
CA ALA A 2 6.04 41.25 -2.53
C ALA A 2 6.99 40.09 -2.22
N GLU A 3 7.08 39.70 -0.95
CA GLU A 3 7.78 38.48 -0.57
C GLU A 3 7.04 37.29 -1.19
N VAL A 4 7.77 36.47 -1.93
CA VAL A 4 7.26 35.17 -2.39
C VAL A 4 7.31 34.25 -1.18
N GLU A 5 6.15 33.91 -0.64
CA GLU A 5 6.06 32.94 0.44
C GLU A 5 6.48 31.56 -0.10
N ASN A 6 7.59 31.03 0.40
CA ASN A 6 8.03 29.67 0.09
C ASN A 6 7.24 28.69 0.95
N ILE A 7 6.02 28.35 0.51
CA ILE A 7 5.18 27.35 1.19
C ILE A 7 5.80 25.98 0.97
N GLN A 8 6.36 25.39 2.02
CA GLN A 8 6.80 24.01 1.99
C GLN A 8 5.56 23.10 1.98
N TYR A 9 5.32 22.42 0.86
CA TYR A 9 4.35 21.34 0.78
C TYR A 9 4.85 20.13 1.58
N GLY A 10 3.94 19.32 2.13
CA GLY A 10 4.28 18.12 2.90
C GLY A 10 5.20 17.18 2.10
N ASN A 11 6.03 16.42 2.81
CA ASN A 11 6.95 15.49 2.16
C ASN A 11 6.18 14.39 1.43
N ILE A 12 6.62 14.05 0.21
CA ILE A 12 6.18 12.85 -0.49
C ILE A 12 7.28 11.80 -0.33
N TRP A 13 6.89 10.62 0.12
CA TRP A 13 7.76 9.45 0.19
C TRP A 13 7.23 8.36 -0.73
N THR A 14 8.14 7.61 -1.31
CA THR A 14 7.82 6.43 -2.11
C THR A 14 8.67 5.26 -1.68
N GLY A 15 8.22 4.07 -2.02
CA GLY A 15 9.02 2.87 -1.88
C GLY A 15 8.28 1.65 -2.38
N GLU A 16 8.94 0.51 -2.16
CA GLU A 16 8.46 -0.80 -2.55
C GLU A 16 8.56 -1.75 -1.37
N ARG A 17 7.78 -2.83 -1.43
CA ARG A 17 7.92 -3.97 -0.55
C ARG A 17 7.70 -5.24 -1.36
N ALA A 18 8.71 -6.10 -1.32
CA ALA A 18 8.57 -7.46 -1.83
C ALA A 18 7.47 -8.21 -1.10
N GLY A 19 6.64 -8.90 -1.88
CA GLY A 19 5.50 -9.67 -1.44
C GLY A 19 5.86 -10.89 -0.60
N SER A 20 4.82 -11.57 -0.15
CA SER A 20 4.93 -12.80 0.61
C SER A 20 3.62 -13.57 0.53
N ALA A 21 3.72 -14.90 0.44
CA ALA A 21 2.57 -15.80 0.57
C ALA A 21 1.93 -15.79 1.97
N THR A 22 2.52 -15.06 2.92
CA THR A 22 1.99 -14.85 4.27
C THR A 22 1.87 -13.37 4.56
N ALA A 23 1.01 -12.99 5.50
CA ALA A 23 0.81 -11.59 5.86
C ALA A 23 2.12 -10.96 6.37
N VAL A 24 2.58 -9.93 5.68
CA VAL A 24 3.80 -9.19 6.05
C VAL A 24 3.46 -7.73 6.26
N GLN A 25 3.89 -7.20 7.41
CA GLN A 25 3.72 -5.80 7.76
C GLN A 25 4.65 -4.91 6.93
N LEU A 26 4.17 -3.73 6.55
CA LEU A 26 5.02 -2.70 5.95
C LEU A 26 5.93 -2.02 6.97
N ALA A 27 7.00 -1.40 6.48
CA ALA A 27 7.96 -0.70 7.31
C ALA A 27 7.32 0.51 8.02
N ALA A 28 7.80 0.81 9.24
CA ALA A 28 7.31 1.94 10.00
C ALA A 28 7.72 3.28 9.36
N ARG A 29 6.73 4.05 8.92
CA ARG A 29 6.88 5.42 8.40
C ARG A 29 5.63 6.21 8.76
N LYS A 30 5.78 7.30 9.51
CA LYS A 30 4.66 8.21 9.78
C LYS A 30 4.23 8.88 8.47
N CYS A 31 2.94 8.93 8.21
CA CYS A 31 2.33 9.58 7.05
C CYS A 31 0.85 9.83 7.35
N ARG A 32 0.23 10.79 6.65
CA ARG A 32 -1.19 11.13 6.77
C ARG A 32 -2.06 10.39 5.77
N MET A 33 -1.52 10.11 4.58
CA MET A 33 -2.18 9.31 3.57
C MET A 33 -1.17 8.48 2.80
N VAL A 34 -1.65 7.37 2.25
CA VAL A 34 -0.88 6.49 1.38
C VAL A 34 -1.73 5.99 0.22
N MET A 35 -1.12 5.84 -0.95
CA MET A 35 -1.67 5.14 -2.10
C MET A 35 -0.79 3.94 -2.40
N PHE A 36 -1.39 2.79 -2.63
CA PHE A 36 -0.70 1.55 -2.99
C PHE A 36 -0.96 1.21 -4.45
N VAL A 37 0.04 0.63 -5.10
CA VAL A 37 -0.02 0.18 -6.50
C VAL A 37 0.56 -1.22 -6.58
N ALA A 38 -0.17 -2.15 -7.19
CA ALA A 38 0.39 -3.42 -7.64
C ALA A 38 1.07 -3.18 -9.00
N PRO A 39 2.39 -3.37 -9.15
CA PRO A 39 3.06 -3.24 -10.43
C PRO A 39 2.40 -4.07 -11.52
N ASN A 40 2.38 -3.56 -12.76
CA ASN A 40 1.88 -4.30 -13.91
C ASN A 40 2.73 -5.56 -14.24
N GLY A 41 3.92 -5.67 -13.65
CA GLY A 41 4.79 -6.83 -13.77
C GLY A 41 4.47 -7.98 -12.81
N ASN A 42 3.55 -7.77 -11.86
CA ASN A 42 3.13 -8.84 -10.95
C ASN A 42 2.43 -9.96 -11.74
N ALA A 43 2.68 -11.20 -11.34
CA ALA A 43 2.05 -12.41 -11.89
C ALA A 43 0.70 -12.72 -11.24
N SER A 44 0.45 -12.21 -10.02
CA SER A 44 -0.78 -12.42 -9.28
C SER A 44 -1.28 -11.17 -8.55
N ASP A 45 -2.39 -11.32 -7.83
CA ASP A 45 -3.03 -10.24 -7.10
C ASP A 45 -2.33 -10.00 -5.76
N VAL A 46 -2.38 -8.74 -5.31
CA VAL A 46 -1.88 -8.33 -3.99
C VAL A 46 -3.05 -7.97 -3.10
N TYR A 47 -3.12 -8.61 -1.93
CA TYR A 47 -4.10 -8.33 -0.89
C TYR A 47 -3.51 -7.38 0.14
N LEU A 48 -4.19 -6.27 0.40
CA LEU A 48 -3.77 -5.21 1.31
C LEU A 48 -4.82 -4.97 2.39
N GLY A 49 -4.41 -5.00 3.65
CA GLY A 49 -5.31 -4.74 4.76
C GLY A 49 -4.59 -4.46 6.07
N GLY A 50 -5.30 -4.58 7.19
CA GLY A 50 -4.70 -4.54 8.52
C GLY A 50 -4.10 -5.89 8.94
N SER A 51 -3.74 -6.03 10.21
CA SER A 51 -3.11 -7.26 10.75
C SER A 51 -3.87 -8.58 10.55
N GLY A 52 -5.18 -8.51 10.27
CA GLY A 52 -6.03 -9.67 9.99
C GLY A 52 -6.29 -9.93 8.51
N VAL A 53 -5.49 -9.34 7.60
CA VAL A 53 -5.67 -9.51 6.15
C VAL A 53 -5.53 -10.99 5.76
N THR A 54 -6.35 -11.43 4.81
CA THR A 54 -6.31 -12.79 4.25
C THR A 54 -6.37 -12.74 2.73
N VAL A 55 -5.92 -13.80 2.06
CA VAL A 55 -6.25 -14.03 0.64
C VAL A 55 -7.77 -14.14 0.49
N ALA A 56 -8.32 -13.64 -0.62
CA ALA A 56 -9.73 -13.83 -0.95
C ALA A 56 -10.03 -15.32 -1.24
N ALA A 57 -10.89 -15.94 -0.45
CA ALA A 57 -11.28 -17.36 -0.60
C ALA A 57 -12.66 -17.52 -1.26
N GLY A 58 -12.96 -16.68 -2.26
CA GLY A 58 -14.27 -16.63 -2.93
C GLY A 58 -15.09 -15.37 -2.57
N THR A 59 -16.39 -15.42 -2.83
CA THR A 59 -17.25 -14.22 -2.94
C THR A 59 -17.66 -13.54 -1.64
N THR A 60 -17.30 -14.09 -0.47
CA THR A 60 -17.75 -13.58 0.85
C THR A 60 -16.58 -13.16 1.75
N THR A 61 -15.37 -13.08 1.22
CA THR A 61 -14.21 -12.70 2.04
C THR A 61 -14.30 -11.23 2.45
N THR A 62 -14.47 -10.98 3.74
CA THR A 62 -14.56 -9.63 4.32
C THR A 62 -13.23 -9.14 4.89
N THR A 63 -12.24 -10.02 4.98
CA THR A 63 -10.93 -9.79 5.61
C THR A 63 -9.83 -9.47 4.62
N ALA A 64 -10.05 -9.62 3.31
CA ALA A 64 -9.02 -9.40 2.29
C ALA A 64 -8.62 -7.92 2.11
N GLY A 65 -9.47 -6.99 2.58
CA GLY A 65 -9.23 -5.56 2.40
C GLY A 65 -9.32 -5.16 0.94
N TYR A 66 -8.24 -4.61 0.38
CA TYR A 66 -8.11 -4.32 -1.04
C TYR A 66 -7.45 -5.50 -1.76
N GLU A 67 -8.11 -5.98 -2.81
CA GLU A 67 -7.54 -6.93 -3.78
C GLU A 67 -7.09 -6.13 -5.01
N LEU A 68 -5.78 -6.10 -5.25
CA LEU A 68 -5.15 -5.32 -6.29
C LEU A 68 -4.60 -6.24 -7.36
N GLN A 69 -5.26 -6.26 -8.52
CA GLN A 69 -4.75 -6.91 -9.72
C GLN A 69 -3.49 -6.20 -10.23
N PRO A 70 -2.63 -6.87 -11.02
CA PRO A 70 -1.48 -6.21 -11.66
C PRO A 70 -1.89 -4.92 -12.38
N GLY A 71 -1.23 -3.81 -12.04
CA GLY A 71 -1.51 -2.47 -12.57
C GLY A 71 -2.62 -1.70 -11.84
N ALA A 72 -3.33 -2.32 -10.89
CA ALA A 72 -4.34 -1.66 -10.08
C ALA A 72 -3.73 -0.84 -8.94
N GLN A 73 -4.51 0.10 -8.43
CA GLN A 73 -4.13 0.94 -7.30
C GLN A 73 -5.30 1.19 -6.36
N THR A 74 -4.97 1.49 -5.11
CA THR A 74 -5.96 2.01 -4.15
C THR A 74 -6.27 3.49 -4.42
N PRO A 75 -7.36 4.01 -3.86
CA PRO A 75 -7.47 5.43 -3.53
C PRO A 75 -6.39 5.86 -2.52
N TRP A 76 -6.31 7.15 -2.22
CA TRP A 76 -5.55 7.64 -1.07
C TRP A 76 -6.23 7.21 0.24
N ILE A 77 -5.51 6.46 1.07
CA ILE A 77 -5.99 5.91 2.33
C ILE A 77 -5.41 6.75 3.48
N PRO A 78 -6.25 7.38 4.31
CA PRO A 78 -5.79 8.04 5.52
C PRO A 78 -5.15 7.06 6.48
N CYS A 79 -3.99 7.42 7.03
CA CYS A 79 -3.28 6.63 8.02
C CYS A 79 -2.45 7.53 8.93
N PHE A 80 -1.86 6.94 9.97
CA PHE A 80 -0.89 7.59 10.83
C PHE A 80 0.51 6.99 10.66
N ASN A 81 0.58 5.77 10.12
CA ASN A 81 1.83 5.08 9.85
C ASN A 81 1.64 3.97 8.79
N LEU A 82 2.62 3.77 7.92
CA LEU A 82 2.62 2.67 6.94
C LEU A 82 2.55 1.29 7.59
N ASN A 83 3.12 1.10 8.79
CA ASN A 83 3.06 -0.19 9.48
C ASN A 83 1.66 -0.57 9.99
N GLN A 84 0.63 0.26 9.77
CA GLN A 84 -0.75 -0.15 9.98
C GLN A 84 -1.21 -1.18 8.94
N PHE A 85 -0.51 -1.25 7.80
CA PHE A 85 -0.87 -2.11 6.67
C PHE A 85 0.00 -3.35 6.58
N TYR A 86 -0.65 -4.41 6.10
CA TYR A 86 -0.09 -5.72 5.83
C TYR A 86 -0.45 -6.09 4.39
N ILE A 87 0.46 -6.81 3.75
CA ILE A 87 0.25 -7.37 2.42
C ILE A 87 0.35 -8.88 2.41
N ILE A 88 -0.38 -9.51 1.49
CA ILE A 88 -0.21 -10.90 1.07
C ILE A 88 -0.20 -10.91 -0.46
N CYS A 89 0.67 -11.69 -1.07
CA CYS A 89 0.67 -11.94 -2.51
C CYS A 89 0.50 -13.44 -2.73
N ASP A 90 -0.25 -13.86 -3.76
CA ASP A 90 -0.34 -15.29 -4.08
C ASP A 90 1.01 -15.84 -4.58
N ALA A 91 1.80 -15.00 -5.25
CA ALA A 91 3.18 -15.28 -5.65
C ALA A 91 4.18 -14.45 -4.82
N SER A 92 5.24 -15.09 -4.32
CA SER A 92 6.23 -14.44 -3.44
C SER A 92 7.19 -13.48 -4.15
N ASP A 93 7.19 -13.49 -5.47
CA ASP A 93 7.96 -12.61 -6.36
C ASP A 93 7.17 -11.38 -6.81
N ASP A 94 5.90 -11.25 -6.42
CA ASP A 94 5.11 -10.04 -6.63
C ASP A 94 5.46 -8.97 -5.61
N ASP A 95 5.29 -7.70 -5.99
CA ASP A 95 5.62 -6.55 -5.15
C ASP A 95 4.41 -5.64 -4.90
N ILE A 96 4.52 -4.77 -3.90
CA ILE A 96 3.67 -3.58 -3.78
C ILE A 96 4.52 -2.31 -3.81
N LEU A 97 4.07 -1.30 -4.54
CA LEU A 97 4.61 0.05 -4.49
C LEU A 97 3.71 0.93 -3.63
N TRP A 98 4.30 1.94 -3.01
CA TRP A 98 3.54 2.92 -2.23
C TRP A 98 4.03 4.33 -2.45
N MET A 99 3.10 5.27 -2.37
CA MET A 99 3.34 6.70 -2.29
C MET A 99 2.63 7.24 -1.05
N ALA A 100 3.35 7.91 -0.17
CA ALA A 100 2.85 8.41 1.10
C ALA A 100 3.14 9.91 1.26
N VAL A 101 2.24 10.61 1.94
CA VAL A 101 2.35 12.06 2.20
C VAL A 101 2.40 12.35 3.70
N GLU A 102 3.24 13.30 4.12
CA GLU A 102 3.38 13.76 5.51
C GLU A 102 2.31 14.73 5.98
#